data_AF-A0A8I0EUM8-F1
#
_entry.id   AF-A0A8I0EUM8-F1
#
_cell.length_a   1.000
_cell.length_b   1.000
_cell.length_c   1.000
_cell.angle_alpha   90.00
_cell.angle_beta   90.00
_cell.angle_gamma   90.00
#
_symmetry.space_group_name_H-M   'P 1'
#
loop_
_entity.id
_entity.type
_entity.pdbx_description
1 polymer ?
#
loop_
_entity_poly.entity_id
_entity_poly.type
_entity_poly.pdbx_seq_one_letter_code
_entity_poly.pdbx_strand_id
1 'polypeptide(L)' 'MSHGSSPAAWTAVLVSLAGFLVGGIGLIPEPNWVVFTIGVVLAVGALPLGKVMSLAGFGSDRVKGH' A
#
# COMPACT_ATOMS: atom_id res chain seq x y z
N MET A 1 2.11 4.94 -23.06
CA MET A 1 2.96 4.79 -21.85
C MET A 1 2.20 5.34 -20.66
N SER A 2 1.50 4.47 -19.91
CA SER A 2 1.00 4.79 -18.58
C SER A 2 1.14 3.53 -17.74
N HIS A 3 2.39 3.22 -17.41
CA HIS A 3 2.83 1.91 -16.88
C HIS A 3 3.01 1.88 -15.35
N GLY A 4 2.53 2.90 -14.63
CA GLY A 4 2.63 2.95 -13.17
C GLY A 4 1.74 3.98 -12.50
N SER A 5 0.79 4.57 -13.24
CA SER A 5 0.05 5.76 -12.80
C SER A 5 -1.39 5.47 -12.39
N SER A 6 -1.84 4.20 -12.41
CA SER A 6 -3.22 3.90 -12.00
C SER A 6 -3.42 4.28 -10.53
N PRO A 7 -4.53 4.93 -10.15
CA PRO A 7 -4.77 5.31 -8.77
C PRO A 7 -4.66 4.13 -7.79
N ALA A 8 -5.07 2.91 -8.19
CA ALA A 8 -4.91 1.71 -7.37
C ALA A 8 -3.45 1.39 -7.01
N ALA A 9 -2.53 1.54 -7.98
CA ALA A 9 -1.10 1.30 -7.77
C ALA A 9 -0.50 2.34 -6.82
N TRP A 10 -0.80 3.63 -7.06
CA TRP A 10 -0.26 4.72 -6.23
C TRP A 10 -0.81 4.70 -4.80
N THR A 11 -2.08 4.31 -4.61
CA THR A 11 -2.64 4.12 -3.26
C THR A 11 -1.98 2.96 -2.53
N ALA A 12 -1.75 1.82 -3.20
CA ALA A 12 -1.03 0.71 -2.58
C ALA A 12 0.39 1.14 -2.16
N VAL A 13 1.09 1.92 -2.99
CA VAL A 13 2.42 2.46 -2.67
C VAL A 13 2.36 3.40 -1.47
N LEU A 14 1.46 4.38 -1.45
CA LEU A 14 1.34 5.35 -0.35
C LEU A 14 1.02 4.68 0.98
N VAL A 15 0.10 3.71 0.98
CA VAL A 15 -0.27 2.98 2.19
C VAL A 15 0.89 2.10 2.68
N SER A 16 1.64 1.49 1.75
CA SER A 16 2.86 0.75 2.09
C SER A 16 3.90 1.65 2.74
N LEU A 17 4.18 2.82 2.14
CA LEU A 17 5.12 3.80 2.66
C LEU A 17 4.70 4.33 4.03
N ALA A 18 3.42 4.64 4.22
CA ALA A 18 2.88 5.04 5.51
C ALA A 18 3.07 3.94 6.58
N GLY A 19 2.83 2.67 6.23
CA GLY A 19 3.07 1.54 7.11
C GLY A 19 4.53 1.42 7.54
N PHE A 20 5.47 1.58 6.59
CA PHE A 20 6.90 1.58 6.92
C PHE A 20 7.32 2.76 7.79
N LEU A 21 6.79 3.96 7.55
CA LEU A 21 7.07 5.14 8.37
C LEU A 21 6.55 4.95 9.80
N VAL A 22 5.31 4.50 9.96
CA VAL A 22 4.71 4.23 11.29
C VAL A 22 5.45 3.10 12.00
N GLY A 23 5.79 2.02 11.29
CA GLY A 23 6.54 0.89 11.84
C GLY A 23 7.94 1.30 12.28
N GLY A 24 8.64 2.10 11.47
CA GLY A 24 9.97 2.62 11.80
C GLY A 24 9.96 3.54 13.02
N ILE A 25 8.97 4.44 13.11
CA ILE A 25 8.78 5.29 14.30
C ILE A 25 8.49 4.44 15.53
N GLY A 26 7.71 3.36 15.40
CA GLY A 26 7.40 2.45 16.50
C GLY A 26 8.60 1.71 17.09
N LEU A 27 9.75 1.69 16.42
CA LEU A 27 10.97 1.01 16.91
C LEU A 27 11.96 1.96 17.61
N ILE A 28 11.69 3.28 17.64
CA ILE A 28 12.64 4.29 18.14
C ILE A 28 11.97 5.18 19.21
N PRO A 29 12.66 5.52 20.33
CA PRO A 29 13.96 5.00 20.78
C PRO A 29 13.85 3.63 21.47
N GLU A 30 12.70 3.36 22.10
CA GLU A 30 12.37 2.05 22.67
C GLU A 30 11.26 1.38 21.82
N PRO A 31 11.30 0.05 21.61
CA PRO A 31 10.31 -0.62 20.80
C PRO A 31 8.89 -0.54 21.39
N ASN A 32 8.01 0.21 20.72
CA ASN A 32 6.58 0.15 20.92
C ASN A 32 5.95 -0.88 19.96
N TRP A 33 5.76 -2.09 20.47
CA TRP A 33 5.22 -3.22 19.69
C TRP A 33 3.81 -2.98 19.15
N VAL A 34 2.99 -2.14 19.81
CA VAL A 34 1.65 -1.79 19.32
C VAL A 34 1.76 -0.92 18.06
N VAL A 35 2.56 0.16 18.11
CA VAL A 35 2.76 1.06 16.97
C VAL A 35 3.45 0.34 15.82
N PHE A 36 4.44 -0.51 16.12
CA PHE A 36 5.08 -1.36 15.11
C PHE A 36 4.06 -2.28 14.41
N THR A 37 3.20 -2.95 15.18
CA THR A 37 2.16 -3.84 14.62
C THR A 37 1.18 -3.07 13.73
N ILE A 38 0.81 -1.84 14.11
CA ILE A 38 -0.02 -0.96 13.25
C ILE A 38 0.70 -0.69 11.93
N GLY A 39 1.99 -0.35 11.97
CA GLY A 39 2.80 -0.14 10.77
C GLY A 39 2.86 -1.38 9.87
N VAL A 40 3.03 -2.58 10.45
CA VAL A 40 3.01 -3.85 9.72
C VAL A 40 1.65 -4.11 9.07
N VAL A 41 0.56 -3.91 9.81
CA VAL A 41 -0.80 -4.10 9.29
C VAL A 41 -1.08 -3.14 8.13
N LEU A 42 -0.62 -1.90 8.19
CA LEU A 42 -0.73 -0.94 7.09
C LEU A 42 0.09 -1.39 5.87
N ALA A 43 1.36 -1.79 6.08
CA ALA A 43 2.23 -2.22 4.99
C ALA A 43 1.70 -3.48 4.27
N VAL A 44 1.26 -4.49 5.03
CA VAL A 44 0.70 -5.73 4.46
C VAL A 44 -0.71 -5.48 3.89
N GLY A 45 -1.51 -4.63 4.55
CA GLY A 45 -2.86 -4.25 4.13
C GLY A 45 -2.92 -3.47 2.83
N ALA A 46 -1.81 -2.90 2.37
CA ALA A 46 -1.72 -2.26 1.06
C ALA A 46 -1.99 -3.22 -0.11
N LEU A 47 -1.65 -4.52 0.03
CA LEU A 47 -1.89 -5.53 -1.00
C LEU A 47 -3.39 -5.79 -1.26
N PRO A 48 -4.21 -6.14 -0.25
CA PRO A 48 -5.64 -6.29 -0.46
C PRO A 48 -6.29 -4.97 -0.85
N LEU A 49 -5.84 -3.83 -0.33
CA LEU A 49 -6.35 -2.51 -0.74
C LEU A 49 -6.14 -2.25 -2.24
N GLY A 50 -4.93 -2.49 -2.76
CA GLY A 50 -4.65 -2.36 -4.19
C GLY A 50 -5.53 -3.28 -5.05
N LYS A 51 -5.80 -4.50 -4.57
CA LYS A 51 -6.73 -5.44 -5.23
C LYS A 51 -8.16 -4.90 -5.24
N VAL A 52 -8.66 -4.41 -4.11
CA VAL A 52 -10.01 -3.82 -4.00
C VAL A 52 -10.16 -2.62 -4.92
N MET A 53 -9.16 -1.74 -4.95
CA MET A 53 -9.19 -0.57 -5.84
C MET A 53 -9.11 -0.95 -7.32
N SER A 54 -8.33 -1.98 -7.66
CA SER A 54 -8.33 -2.52 -9.02
C SER A 54 -9.69 -3.08 -9.42
N LEU A 55 -10.39 -3.76 -8.50
CA LEU A 55 -11.74 -4.27 -8.74
C LEU A 55 -12.78 -3.15 -8.85
N ALA A 56 -12.58 -2.05 -8.13
CA ALA A 56 -13.40 -0.85 -8.21
C ALA A 56 -13.17 -0.02 -9.49
N GLY A 57 -12.32 -0.49 -10.42
CA GLY A 57 -12.06 0.18 -11.70
C GLY A 57 -10.94 1.23 -11.66
N PHE A 58 -10.22 1.37 -10.53
CA PHE A 58 -9.07 2.27 -10.41
C PHE A 58 -7.73 1.60 -10.79
N GLY A 59 -7.77 0.35 -11.24
CA GLY A 59 -6.61 -0.35 -11.79
C GLY A 59 -6.29 0.15 -13.20
N SER A 60 -5.08 -0.13 -13.70
CA SER A 60 -4.81 0.12 -15.11
C SER A 60 -5.65 -0.82 -15.97
N ASP A 61 -6.26 -0.28 -17.04
CA ASP A 61 -6.88 -1.09 -18.07
C ASP A 61 -5.81 -2.03 -18.64
N ARG A 62 -5.97 -3.33 -18.36
CA ARG A 62 -5.40 -4.34 -19.25
C ARG A 62 -6.15 -4.16 -20.57
N VAL A 63 -5.57 -3.40 -21.49
CA VAL A 63 -5.90 -3.54 -22.91
C VAL A 63 -5.65 -5.02 -23.23
N LYS A 64 -6.72 -5.83 -23.17
CA LYS A 64 -6.78 -7.15 -23.81
C LYS A 64 -6.81 -6.88 -25.31
N GLY A 65 -5.65 -6.55 -25.87
CA GLY A 65 -5.44 -6.54 -27.30
C GLY A 65 -4.95 -7.93 -27.68
N HIS A 66 -5.87 -8.79 -28.12
CA HIS A 66 -5.77 -9.76 -29.21
C HIS A 66 -7.20 -10.22 -29.51
#